data_AF-A0A956TAU6-F1
#
_entry.id   AF-A0A956TAU6-F1
#
_cell.length_a   1.000
_cell.length_b   1.000
_cell.length_c   1.000
_cell.angle_alpha   90.00
_cell.angle_beta   90.00
_cell.angle_gamma   90.00
#
_symmetry.space_group_name_H-M   'P 1'
#
loop_
_entity.id
_entity.type
_entity.pdbx_description
1 polymer ?
#
loop_
_entity_poly.entity_id
_entity_poly.type
_entity_poly.pdbx_seq_one_letter_code
_entity_poly.pdbx_strand_id
1 'polypeptide(L)' 'MDPELVELLRREYHDPTIATCWDSDRLDLDRVGVDPDPAFLSTAAARKLAELTPTERRRLARWGD' A
#
# COMPACT_ATOMS: atom_id res chain seq x y z
N MET A 1 6.84 -16.97 10.24
CA MET A 1 7.48 -15.70 9.86
C MET A 1 8.32 -15.26 11.04
N ASP A 2 9.62 -15.08 10.84
CA ASP A 2 10.54 -14.59 11.87
C ASP A 2 10.21 -13.11 12.15
N PRO A 3 9.87 -12.74 13.41
CA PRO A 3 9.55 -11.36 13.78
C PRO A 3 10.64 -10.36 13.44
N GLU A 4 11.92 -10.75 13.49
CA GLU A 4 13.02 -9.85 13.15
C GLU A 4 13.13 -9.61 11.64
N LEU A 5 12.82 -10.61 10.81
CA LEU A 5 12.72 -10.42 9.36
C LEU A 5 11.51 -9.54 9.00
N VAL A 6 10.42 -9.63 9.74
CA VAL A 6 9.26 -8.73 9.56
C VAL A 6 9.65 -7.29 9.86
N GLU A 7 10.42 -7.04 10.92
CA GLU A 7 10.90 -5.70 11.26
C GLU A 7 11.92 -5.16 10.25
N LEU A 8 12.83 -6.01 9.76
CA LEU A 8 13.82 -5.62 8.75
C LEU A 8 13.16 -5.25 7.40
N LEU A 9 12.00 -5.83 7.09
CA LEU A 9 11.20 -5.54 5.89
C LEU A 9 10.32 -4.29 6.05
N ARG A 10 10.13 -3.75 7.26
CA ARG A 10 9.45 -2.46 7.52
C ARG A 10 10.37 -1.27 7.21
N ARG A 11 10.92 -1.23 6.00
CA ARG A 11 11.63 -0.04 5.53
C ARG A 11 10.62 1.06 5.22
N GLU A 12 10.42 1.95 6.19
CA GLU A 12 9.83 3.26 5.94
C GLU A 12 10.82 4.08 5.09
N TYR A 13 10.38 4.52 3.91
CA TYR A 13 11.18 5.42 3.08
C TYR A 13 10.94 6.86 3.54
N HIS A 14 12.00 7.55 3.98
CA HIS A 14 11.90 8.92 4.49
C HIS A 14 11.56 9.96 3.40
N ASP A 15 11.87 9.66 2.13
CA ASP A 15 11.44 10.52 1.02
C ASP A 15 9.96 10.25 0.73
N PRO A 16 9.08 11.27 0.88
CA PRO A 16 7.64 11.08 0.71
C PRO A 16 7.24 10.76 -0.74
N THR A 17 8.04 11.17 -1.73
CA THR A 17 7.80 10.88 -3.15
C THR A 17 8.08 9.40 -3.42
N ILE A 18 9.20 8.89 -2.92
CA ILE A 18 9.54 7.47 -3.01
C ILE A 18 8.50 6.65 -2.25
N ALA A 19 8.20 6.99 -1.00
CA ALA A 19 7.20 6.31 -0.18
C ALA A 19 5.84 6.19 -0.90
N THR A 20 5.37 7.28 -1.52
CA THR A 20 4.11 7.30 -2.28
C THR A 20 4.18 6.38 -3.51
N CYS A 21 5.29 6.38 -4.25
CA CYS A 21 5.48 5.52 -5.42
C CYS A 21 5.41 4.03 -5.04
N TRP A 22 6.10 3.63 -3.98
CA TRP A 22 6.06 2.25 -3.48
C TRP A 22 4.69 1.86 -2.92
N ASP A 23 4.01 2.77 -2.22
CA ASP A 23 2.66 2.54 -1.72
C ASP A 23 1.66 2.33 -2.87
N SER A 24 1.79 3.11 -3.95
CA SER A 24 0.95 2.95 -5.16
C SER A 24 1.10 1.56 -5.78
N ASP A 25 2.33 1.09 -5.98
CA ASP A 25 2.60 -0.23 -6.54
C ASP A 25 2.02 -1.36 -5.69
N ARG A 26 2.08 -1.22 -4.36
CA ARG A 26 1.54 -2.21 -3.42
C ARG A 26 0.01 -2.21 -3.39
N LEU A 27 -0.63 -1.05 -3.50
CA LEU A 27 -2.09 -0.94 -3.53
C LEU A 27 -2.71 -1.60 -4.77
N ASP A 28 -1.93 -1.77 -5.83
CA ASP A 28 -2.28 -2.45 -7.08
C ASP A 28 -2.04 -3.96 -7.06
N LEU A 29 -1.58 -4.56 -5.95
CA LEU A 29 -1.36 -6.03 -5.87
C LEU A 29 -2.65 -6.85 -6.02
N ASP A 30 -3.80 -6.23 -5.80
CA ASP A 30 -5.11 -6.84 -5.99
C ASP A 30 -5.32 -7.31 -7.45
N ARG A 31 -4.65 -6.66 -8.42
CA ARG A 31 -4.65 -7.04 -9.84
C ARG A 31 -4.08 -8.44 -10.11
N VAL A 32 -3.27 -8.96 -9.18
CA VAL A 32 -2.69 -10.31 -9.24
C VAL A 32 -3.24 -11.23 -8.14
N GLY A 33 -4.34 -10.84 -7.50
CA GLY A 33 -5.01 -11.66 -6.48
C GLY A 33 -4.35 -11.63 -5.10
N VAL A 34 -3.59 -10.59 -4.79
CA VAL A 34 -2.96 -10.39 -3.48
C VAL A 34 -3.52 -9.13 -2.83
N ASP A 35 -4.09 -9.26 -1.63
CA ASP A 35 -4.55 -8.09 -0.88
C ASP A 35 -3.36 -7.30 -0.31
N PRO A 36 -3.35 -5.96 -0.43
CA PRO A 36 -2.30 -5.16 0.20
C PRO A 36 -2.44 -5.19 1.72
N ASP A 37 -1.37 -5.56 2.40
CA ASP A 37 -1.30 -5.52 3.86
C ASP A 37 -0.82 -4.12 4.31
N PRO A 38 -1.61 -3.40 5.15
CA PRO A 38 -1.26 -2.08 5.67
C PRO A 38 0.11 -2.01 6.37
N ALA A 39 0.62 -3.13 6.89
CA ALA A 39 1.93 -3.19 7.54
C ALA A 39 3.11 -2.91 6.60
N PHE A 40 2.91 -3.04 5.27
CA PHE A 40 3.93 -2.78 4.25
C PHE A 40 3.73 -1.43 3.54
N LEU A 41 2.82 -0.59 4.02
CA LEU A 41 2.55 0.73 3.47
C LEU A 41 3.18 1.82 4.35
N SER A 42 3.80 2.79 3.70
CA SER A 42 4.60 3.84 4.34
C SER A 42 3.71 4.98 4.83
N THR A 43 2.74 5.39 4.03
CA THR A 43 1.90 6.56 4.29
C THR A 43 0.60 6.18 4.99
N ALA A 44 0.13 7.05 5.88
CA ALA A 44 -1.16 6.90 6.54
C ALA A 44 -2.34 6.88 5.54
N ALA A 45 -2.20 7.61 4.42
CA ALA A 45 -3.18 7.61 3.35
C ALA A 45 -3.29 6.23 2.69
N ALA A 46 -2.15 5.61 2.34
CA ALA A 46 -2.13 4.29 1.73
C ALA A 46 -2.68 3.20 2.68
N ARG A 47 -2.35 3.26 3.97
CA ARG A 47 -2.89 2.33 4.98
C ARG A 47 -4.42 2.33 5.02
N LYS A 48 -5.05 3.51 4.93
CA LYS A 48 -6.52 3.63 4.83
C LYS A 48 -7.06 3.07 3.52
N LEU A 49 -6.35 3.26 2.40
CA LEU A 49 -6.75 2.71 1.11
C LEU A 49 -6.69 1.17 1.08
N ALA A 50 -5.79 0.56 1.85
CA ALA A 50 -5.72 -0.90 1.97
C ALA A 50 -6.93 -1.51 2.69
N GLU A 51 -7.61 -0.75 3.55
CA GLU A 51 -8.85 -1.19 4.24
C GLU A 51 -10.08 -1.21 3.30
N LEU A 52 -10.00 -0.53 2.14
CA LEU A 52 -11.07 -0.52 1.16
C LEU A 52 -11.11 -1.83 0.37
N THR A 53 -12.31 -2.22 -0.06
CA THR A 53 -12.43 -3.31 -1.03
C THR A 53 -11.73 -2.96 -2.34
N PRO A 54 -11.24 -3.96 -3.11
CA PRO A 54 -10.64 -3.73 -4.42
C PRO A 54 -11.51 -2.87 -5.36
N THR A 55 -12.84 -3.04 -5.29
CA THR A 55 -13.80 -2.27 -6.10
C THR A 55 -13.87 -0.81 -5.69
N GLU A 56 -13.90 -0.51 -4.38
CA GLU A 56 -13.92 0.86 -3.87
C GLU A 56 -12.62 1.59 -4.17
N ARG A 57 -11.47 0.93 -3.94
CA ARG A 57 -10.14 1.49 -4.21
C ARG A 57 -9.98 1.90 -5.67
N ARG A 58 -10.39 1.04 -6.61
CA ARG A 58 -10.36 1.34 -8.06
C ARG A 58 -11.30 2.46 -8.47
N ARG A 59 -12.42 2.67 -7.75
CA ARG A 59 -13.33 3.79 -8.02
C ARG A 59 -12.69 5.12 -7.62
N LEU A 60 -12.05 5.18 -6.45
CA LEU A 60 -11.35 6.38 -6.00
C LEU A 60 -10.13 6.72 -6.87
N ALA A 61 -9.48 5.72 -7.46
CA ALA A 61 -8.36 5.91 -8.38
C ALA A 61 -8.78 6.44 -9.77
N ARG A 62 -10.08 6.59 -10.06
CA ARG A 62 -10.53 7.22 -11.32
C ARG A 62 -10.29 8.72 -11.20
N TRP A 63 -9.21 9.17 -11.80
CA TRP A 63 -8.94 10.59 -11.96
C TRP A 63 -9.99 11.22 -12.89
N GLY A 64 -10.79 12.17 -12.39
CA GLY A 64 -11.59 13.08 -13.23
C GLY A 64 -13.12 12.88 -13.28
N ASP A 65 -13.79 12.74 -12.13
CA ASP A 65 -15.19 13.19 -11.98
C ASP A 65 -15.24 14.60 -11.37
#